data_AF-A0A844ZSR6-F1
#
_entry.id   AF-A0A844ZSR6-F1
#
_cell.length_a   1.000
_cell.length_b   1.000
_cell.length_c   1.000
_cell.angle_alpha   90.00
_cell.angle_beta   90.00
_cell.angle_gamma   90.00
#
_symmetry.space_group_name_H-M   'P 1'
#
loop_
_entity.id
_entity.type
_entity.pdbx_description
1 polymer ?
#
loop_
_entity_poly.entity_id
_entity_poly.type
_entity_poly.pdbx_seq_one_letter_code
_entity_poly.pdbx_strand_id
1 'polypeptide(L)'
;MTKTVKSPEDCTTMVDVRAGVDETDRQLVKLLETRFGYMRAAARIKPDRASVRDEDRKASVIKAAAQAAEDAGLPSKEIAQIWDRLVEASIAYEFDEWDQTRG
;
A
#
# COMPACT_ATOMS: atom_id res chain seq x y z
N MET A 1 -27.91 9.86 -8.15
CA MET A 1 -27.15 11.00 -7.59
C MET A 1 -26.05 10.42 -6.72
N THR A 2 -24.79 10.44 -7.18
CA THR A 2 -23.65 10.09 -6.33
C THR A 2 -23.52 11.18 -5.27
N LYS A 3 -23.77 10.82 -4.00
CA LYS A 3 -23.60 11.72 -2.87
C LYS A 3 -22.12 12.06 -2.77
N THR A 4 -21.73 13.28 -3.15
CA THR A 4 -20.36 13.76 -2.97
C THR A 4 -20.04 13.72 -1.48
N VAL A 5 -18.98 12.99 -1.13
CA VAL A 5 -18.48 12.89 0.24
C VAL A 5 -17.88 14.25 0.62
N LYS A 6 -18.19 14.76 1.82
CA LYS A 6 -17.69 16.05 2.30
C LYS A 6 -16.19 15.98 2.56
N SER A 7 -15.49 17.11 2.46
CA SER A 7 -14.11 17.20 2.95
C SER A 7 -14.08 17.05 4.49
N PRO A 8 -12.92 16.67 5.06
CA PRO A 8 -12.80 16.52 6.51
C PRO A 8 -13.22 17.77 7.30
N GLU A 9 -12.88 18.96 6.81
CA GLU A 9 -13.21 20.25 7.42
C GLU A 9 -14.69 20.63 7.36
N ASP A 10 -15.44 20.07 6.40
CA ASP A 10 -16.88 20.31 6.21
C ASP A 10 -17.77 19.26 6.91
N CYS A 11 -17.16 18.23 7.51
CA CYS A 11 -17.89 17.19 8.23
C CYS A 11 -18.50 17.75 9.53
N THR A 12 -19.83 17.67 9.65
CA THR A 12 -20.55 18.16 10.85
C THR A 12 -21.15 17.04 11.70
N THR A 13 -21.11 15.80 11.20
CA THR A 13 -21.65 14.63 11.89
C THR A 13 -20.72 13.43 11.75
N MET A 14 -20.81 12.46 12.66
CA MET A 14 -20.08 11.19 12.53
C MET A 14 -20.51 10.36 11.31
N VAL A 15 -21.71 10.62 10.77
CA VAL A 15 -22.16 9.99 9.51
C VAL A 15 -21.36 10.54 8.33
N ASP A 16 -21.07 11.84 8.32
CA ASP A 16 -20.22 12.45 7.29
C ASP A 16 -18.79 11.91 7.38
N VAL A 17 -18.22 11.86 8.59
CA VAL A 17 -16.86 11.34 8.82
C VAL A 17 -16.72 9.89 8.34
N ARG A 18 -17.67 9.02 8.69
CA ARG A 18 -17.64 7.60 8.27
C ARG A 18 -17.74 7.45 6.76
N ALA A 19 -18.60 8.22 6.09
CA ALA A 19 -18.65 8.24 4.63
C ALA A 19 -17.33 8.72 4.01
N GLY A 20 -16.66 9.70 4.64
CA GLY A 20 -15.29 10.14 4.34
C GLY A 20 -14.27 9.01 4.36
N VAL A 21 -14.23 8.29 5.48
CA VAL A 21 -13.31 7.17 5.70
C VAL A 21 -13.61 6.03 4.72
N ASP A 22 -14.86 5.61 4.60
CA ASP A 22 -15.25 4.49 3.73
C ASP A 22 -14.86 4.73 2.26
N GLU A 23 -15.04 5.95 1.75
CA GLU A 23 -14.63 6.30 0.39
C GLU A 23 -13.11 6.42 0.26
N THR A 24 -12.42 6.94 1.28
CA THR A 24 -10.95 6.97 1.31
C THR A 24 -10.37 5.56 1.29
N ASP A 25 -10.91 4.64 2.09
CA ASP A 25 -10.49 3.24 2.14
C ASP A 25 -10.72 2.53 0.81
N ARG A 26 -11.84 2.80 0.13
CA ARG A 26 -12.08 2.31 -1.23
C ARG A 26 -11.01 2.79 -2.22
N GLN A 27 -10.57 4.04 -2.10
CA GLN A 27 -9.51 4.58 -2.95
C GLN A 27 -8.14 3.96 -2.60
N LEU A 28 -7.85 3.76 -1.32
CA LEU A 28 -6.65 3.06 -0.87
C LEU A 28 -6.59 1.64 -1.45
N VAL A 29 -7.70 0.88 -1.44
CA VAL A 29 -7.75 -0.46 -2.02
C VAL A 29 -7.44 -0.44 -3.52
N LYS A 30 -7.93 0.54 -4.29
CA LYS A 30 -7.60 0.69 -5.72
C LYS A 30 -6.11 0.99 -5.95
N LEU A 31 -5.51 1.80 -5.09
CA LEU A 31 -4.06 2.05 -5.13
C LEU A 31 -3.27 0.78 -4.79
N LEU A 32 -3.74 -0.01 -3.82
CA LEU A 32 -3.15 -1.30 -3.48
C LEU A 32 -3.27 -2.29 -4.65
N GLU A 33 -4.41 -2.38 -5.33
CA GLU A 33 -4.57 -3.22 -6.53
C GLU A 33 -3.50 -2.88 -7.58
N THR A 34 -3.29 -1.59 -7.85
CA THR A 34 -2.24 -1.11 -8.77
C THR A 34 -0.85 -1.51 -8.26
N ARG A 35 -0.58 -1.31 -6.96
CA ARG A 35 0.70 -1.65 -6.32
C ARG A 35 1.01 -3.15 -6.43
N PHE A 36 0.02 -4.02 -6.24
CA PHE A 36 0.15 -5.47 -6.41
C PHE A 36 0.25 -5.88 -7.89
N GLY A 37 -0.34 -5.11 -8.80
CA GLY A 37 -0.07 -5.24 -10.24
C GLY A 37 1.40 -5.09 -10.59
N TYR A 38 2.14 -4.21 -9.91
CA TYR A 38 3.59 -4.12 -10.06
C TYR A 38 4.34 -5.33 -9.50
N MET A 39 3.82 -6.00 -8.46
CA MET A 39 4.42 -7.24 -7.97
C MET A 39 4.28 -8.36 -8.99
N ARG A 40 3.13 -8.47 -9.68
CA ARG A 40 2.99 -9.38 -10.82
C ARG A 40 3.96 -9.05 -11.95
N ALA A 41 4.20 -7.76 -12.21
CA ALA A 41 5.21 -7.36 -13.19
C ALA A 41 6.62 -7.74 -12.75
N ALA A 42 6.98 -7.51 -11.48
CA ALA A 42 8.26 -7.91 -10.91
C ALA A 42 8.47 -9.42 -10.98
N ALA A 43 7.46 -10.22 -10.62
CA ALA A 43 7.48 -11.66 -10.74
C ALA A 43 7.80 -12.12 -12.17
N ARG A 44 7.18 -11.52 -13.21
CA ARG A 44 7.49 -11.83 -14.62
C ARG A 44 8.93 -11.45 -15.03
N ILE A 45 9.45 -10.34 -14.51
CA ILE A 45 10.76 -9.77 -14.91
C ILE A 45 11.92 -10.48 -14.20
N LYS A 46 11.77 -10.82 -12.92
CA LYS A 46 12.86 -11.35 -12.10
C LYS A 46 13.30 -12.73 -12.59
N PRO A 47 14.59 -12.92 -12.92
CA PRO A 47 15.07 -14.19 -13.47
C PRO A 47 15.21 -15.29 -12.41
N ASP A 48 15.41 -14.92 -11.14
CA ASP A 48 15.67 -15.84 -10.03
C ASP A 48 14.70 -15.59 -8.88
N ARG A 49 14.18 -16.67 -8.30
CA ARG A 49 13.34 -16.67 -7.10
C ARG A 49 14.03 -16.00 -5.91
N ALA A 50 15.35 -16.14 -5.78
CA ALA A 50 16.11 -15.49 -4.71
C ALA A 50 16.06 -13.96 -4.78
N SER A 51 15.86 -13.39 -5.97
CA SER A 51 15.74 -11.93 -6.16
C SER A 51 14.37 -11.36 -5.78
N VAL A 52 13.39 -12.22 -5.46
CA VAL A 52 12.05 -11.78 -5.04
C VAL A 52 12.15 -10.98 -3.73
N ARG A 53 12.95 -11.46 -2.77
CA ARG A 53 13.19 -10.77 -1.50
C ARG A 53 14.49 -9.97 -1.55
N ASP A 54 14.36 -8.67 -1.46
CA ASP A 54 15.47 -7.71 -1.40
C ASP A 54 15.30 -6.84 -0.13
N GLU A 55 16.16 -7.08 0.86
CA GLU A 55 16.10 -6.41 2.16
C GLU A 55 16.47 -4.92 2.07
N ASP A 56 17.42 -4.56 1.21
CA ASP A 56 17.82 -3.16 1.01
C ASP A 56 16.68 -2.37 0.36
N ARG A 57 16.00 -2.99 -0.62
CA ARG A 57 14.81 -2.42 -1.23
C ARG A 57 13.68 -2.29 -0.22
N LYS A 58 13.42 -3.31 0.60
CA LYS A 58 12.41 -3.27 1.66
C LYS A 58 12.67 -2.11 2.63
N ALA A 59 13.88 -2.01 3.18
CA ALA A 59 14.26 -0.95 4.11
C ALA A 59 14.07 0.44 3.48
N SER A 60 14.43 0.58 2.20
CA SER A 60 14.26 1.83 1.45
C SER A 60 12.79 2.22 1.25
N VAL A 61 11.89 1.26 0.98
CA VAL A 61 10.44 1.51 0.87
C VAL A 61 9.86 2.01 2.19
N ILE A 62 10.22 1.36 3.30
CA ILE A 62 9.69 1.70 4.63
C ILE A 62 10.18 3.07 5.07
N LYS A 63 11.48 3.37 4.87
CA LYS A 63 12.06 4.68 5.18
C LYS A 63 11.39 5.80 4.38
N ALA A 64 11.12 5.60 3.10
CA ALA A 64 10.45 6.59 2.27
C ALA A 64 9.02 6.86 2.75
N ALA A 65 8.28 5.83 3.17
CA ALA A 65 6.93 5.99 3.72
C ALA A 65 6.92 6.70 5.07
N ALA A 66 7.89 6.38 5.94
CA ALA A 66 8.07 7.07 7.21
C ALA A 66 8.33 8.57 6.99
N GLN A 67 9.25 8.91 6.08
CA GLN A 67 9.54 10.32 5.75
C GLN A 67 8.30 11.04 5.19
N ALA A 68 7.59 10.41 4.24
CA ALA A 68 6.38 11.00 3.68
C ALA A 68 5.27 11.22 4.74
N ALA A 69 5.20 10.35 5.74
CA ALA A 69 4.30 10.52 6.88
C ALA A 69 4.71 11.72 7.75
N GLU A 70 6.01 11.88 8.04
CA GLU A 70 6.52 13.03 8.79
C GLU A 70 6.20 14.35 8.07
N ASP A 71 6.48 14.41 6.77
CA ASP A 71 6.23 15.59 5.94
C ASP A 71 4.74 15.96 5.89
N ALA A 72 3.85 14.97 6.03
CA ALA A 72 2.40 15.14 6.08
C ALA A 72 1.84 15.37 7.49
N GLY A 73 2.68 15.41 8.54
CA GLY A 73 2.24 15.55 9.94
C GLY A 73 1.53 14.32 10.50
N LEU A 74 1.76 13.14 9.91
CA LEU A 74 1.20 11.85 10.32
C LEU A 74 2.12 11.11 11.30
N PRO A 75 1.60 10.15 12.08
CA PRO A 75 2.39 9.35 13.02
C PRO A 75 3.35 8.41 12.27
N SER A 76 4.59 8.86 12.06
CA SER A 76 5.54 8.21 11.14
C SER A 76 5.95 6.80 11.54
N LYS A 77 6.08 6.56 12.85
CA LYS A 77 6.39 5.23 13.40
C LYS A 77 5.28 4.22 13.09
N GLU A 78 4.03 4.62 13.27
CA GLU A 78 2.85 3.80 13.00
C GLU A 78 2.71 3.54 11.49
N ILE A 79 2.90 4.56 10.65
CA ILE A 79 2.90 4.40 9.19
C ILE A 79 4.02 3.45 8.73
N ALA A 80 5.22 3.56 9.30
CA ALA A 80 6.33 2.67 8.99
C ALA A 80 5.99 1.20 9.29
N GLN A 81 5.29 0.92 10.40
CA GLN A 81 4.85 -0.44 10.75
C GLN A 81 3.77 -0.97 9.79
N ILE A 82 2.84 -0.13 9.36
CA ILE A 82 1.86 -0.49 8.32
C ILE A 82 2.59 -0.82 7.01
N TRP A 83 3.58 -0.01 6.64
CA TRP A 83 4.37 -0.22 5.42
C TRP A 83 5.23 -1.48 5.47
N ASP A 84 5.81 -1.81 6.63
CA ASP A 84 6.54 -3.07 6.83
C ASP A 84 5.64 -4.28 6.53
N ARG A 85 4.44 -4.32 7.12
CA ARG A 85 3.45 -5.37 6.84
C ARG A 85 3.02 -5.41 5.38
N LEU A 86 2.79 -4.24 4.77
CA LEU A 86 2.43 -4.15 3.36
C LEU A 86 3.54 -4.71 2.47
N VAL A 87 4.80 -4.36 2.73
CA VAL A 87 5.94 -4.87 1.95
C VAL A 87 6.10 -6.37 2.12
N GLU A 88 5.99 -6.90 3.34
CA GLU A 88 6.04 -8.36 3.57
C GLU A 88 4.93 -9.10 2.83
N ALA A 89 3.69 -8.60 2.88
CA ALA A 89 2.58 -9.16 2.11
C ALA A 89 2.83 -9.11 0.60
N SER A 90 3.53 -8.09 0.13
CA SER A 90 3.87 -7.93 -1.30
C SER A 90 4.92 -8.91 -1.74
N ILE A 91 5.95 -9.14 -0.91
CA ILE A 91 7.00 -10.12 -1.15
C ILE A 91 6.38 -11.52 -1.20
N ALA A 92 5.49 -11.86 -0.25
CA ALA A 92 4.79 -13.14 -0.25
C ALA A 92 3.95 -13.35 -1.52
N TYR A 93 3.13 -12.35 -1.88
CA TYR A 93 2.34 -12.39 -3.12
C TYR A 93 3.22 -12.49 -4.37
N GLU A 94 4.37 -11.78 -4.40
CA GLU A 94 5.31 -11.87 -5.51
C GLU A 94 5.94 -13.26 -5.63
N PHE A 95 6.25 -13.94 -4.50
CA PHE A 95 6.69 -15.34 -4.54
C PHE A 95 5.65 -16.24 -5.18
N ASP A 96 4.39 -16.13 -4.75
CA ASP A 96 3.29 -16.95 -5.28
C ASP A 96 3.11 -16.74 -6.80
N GLU A 97 3.19 -15.49 -7.27
CA GLU A 97 3.10 -15.15 -8.70
C GLU A 97 4.35 -15.58 -9.48
N TRP A 98 5.54 -15.48 -8.86
CA TRP A 98 6.80 -15.92 -9.47
C TRP A 98 6.76 -17.43 -9.69
N ASP A 99 6.36 -18.20 -8.67
CA ASP A 99 6.26 -19.66 -8.71
C ASP A 99 5.21 -20.10 -9.76
N GLN A 100 4.06 -19.43 -9.84
CA GLN A 100 3.01 -19.71 -10.84
C GLN A 100 3.45 -19.52 -12.29
N THR A 101 4.39 -18.60 -12.56
CA THR A 101 4.87 -18.34 -13.93
C THR A 101 5.99 -19.29 -14.37
N ARG A 102 6.48 -20.17 -13.46
CA ARG A 102 7.53 -21.16 -13.74
C ARG A 102 7.09 -22.62 -13.52
N GLY A 103 5.93 -22.84 -12.88
CA GLY A 103 5.25 -24.14 -12.86
C GLY A 103 4.58 -24.44 -14.20
#